data_AF-A0A174GLV3-F1
#
_entry.id   AF-A0A174GLV3-F1
#
_cell.length_a   1.000
_cell.length_b   1.000
_cell.length_c   1.000
_cell.angle_alpha   90.00
_cell.angle_beta   90.00
_cell.angle_gamma   90.00
#
_symmetry.space_group_name_H-M   'P 1'
#
loop_
_entity.id
_entity.type
_entity.pdbx_description
1 polymer ?
#
loop_
_entity_poly.entity_id
_entity_poly.type
_entity_poly.pdbx_seq_one_letter_code
_entity_poly.pdbx_strand_id
1 'polypeptide(L)'
;MKKIYEKRLGCVPADGETGKFEGERGNSKFIPSDETERGAVCKEKLAEYGKDGIEYKNLEPDFSEVSEGTVKIDNMTEHRDDYYDENGELQPGNFSQADAKLAEKWNEQQKDGRTDWTDEDVYEWRHDPAHQCSWHERCDTKTMDLVPYDIHSYCKHLGGVSECKARDSVNDGGGFDE
;
A
#
# COMPACT_ATOMS: atom_id res chain seq x y z
N MET A 1 -11.91 7.41 17.73
CA MET A 1 -12.00 5.97 17.37
C MET A 1 -13.15 5.66 16.40
N LYS A 2 -14.44 5.86 16.76
CA LYS A 2 -15.59 5.53 15.88
C LYS A 2 -15.56 6.20 14.49
N LYS A 3 -15.17 7.49 14.41
CA LYS A 3 -15.07 8.24 13.15
C LYS A 3 -13.99 7.74 12.17
N ILE A 4 -12.88 7.18 12.66
CA ILE A 4 -11.80 6.66 11.79
C ILE A 4 -12.20 5.29 11.25
N TYR A 5 -12.80 4.44 12.10
CA TYR A 5 -13.33 3.14 11.68
C TYR A 5 -14.37 3.27 10.57
N GLU A 6 -15.37 4.15 10.73
CA GLU A 6 -16.40 4.39 9.71
C GLU A 6 -15.82 4.91 8.39
N LYS A 7 -14.80 5.79 8.44
CA LYS A 7 -14.08 6.25 7.25
C LYS A 7 -13.35 5.12 6.55
N ARG A 8 -12.59 4.29 7.28
CA ARG A 8 -11.90 3.12 6.73
C ARG A 8 -12.90 2.15 6.09
N LEU A 9 -14.00 1.84 6.79
CA LEU A 9 -15.03 0.92 6.31
C LEU A 9 -15.69 1.44 5.04
N GLY A 10 -15.85 2.76 4.91
CA GLY A 10 -16.35 3.41 3.70
C GLY A 10 -15.48 3.18 2.46
N CYS A 11 -14.19 2.86 2.63
CA CYS A 11 -13.24 2.61 1.55
C CYS A 11 -13.01 1.11 1.26
N VAL A 12 -13.25 0.23 2.25
CA VAL A 12 -13.20 -1.23 2.04
C VAL A 12 -14.26 -1.64 1.02
N PRO A 13 -14.01 -2.60 0.10
CA PRO A 13 -15.04 -3.10 -0.82
C PRO A 13 -16.30 -3.55 -0.07
N ALA A 14 -17.47 -3.32 -0.67
CA ALA A 14 -18.71 -3.94 -0.22
C ALA A 14 -18.97 -5.21 -1.04
N ASP A 15 -19.74 -6.13 -0.48
CA ASP A 15 -20.22 -7.28 -1.25
C ASP A 15 -21.07 -6.81 -2.44
N GLY A 16 -20.77 -7.32 -3.63
CA GLY A 16 -21.46 -6.93 -4.86
C GLY A 16 -20.63 -7.23 -6.11
N GLU A 17 -20.79 -6.41 -7.14
CA GLU A 17 -20.17 -6.59 -8.46
C GLU A 17 -18.63 -6.71 -8.41
N THR A 18 -17.98 -6.10 -7.42
CA THR A 18 -16.52 -6.15 -7.30
C THR A 18 -16.03 -7.39 -6.55
N GLY A 19 -16.90 -8.16 -5.89
CA GLY A 19 -16.49 -9.30 -5.08
C GLY A 19 -17.24 -9.36 -3.76
N LYS A 20 -16.79 -10.24 -2.87
CA LYS A 20 -17.45 -10.49 -1.59
C LYS A 20 -16.46 -10.91 -0.51
N PHE A 21 -16.80 -10.63 0.74
CA PHE A 21 -16.10 -11.18 1.88
C PHE A 21 -16.62 -12.59 2.20
N GLU A 22 -15.73 -13.49 2.63
CA GLU A 22 -16.13 -14.81 3.14
C GLU A 22 -16.79 -14.74 4.51
N GLY A 23 -16.55 -13.65 5.25
CA GLY A 23 -17.12 -13.40 6.57
C GLY A 23 -17.39 -11.91 6.80
N GLU A 24 -16.98 -11.38 7.95
CA GLU A 24 -17.17 -9.97 8.27
C GLU A 24 -16.37 -9.07 7.31
N ARG A 25 -17.06 -8.10 6.68
CA ARG A 25 -16.46 -7.12 5.77
C ARG A 25 -15.30 -6.39 6.45
N GLY A 26 -14.12 -6.47 5.83
CA GLY A 26 -12.89 -5.85 6.32
C GLY A 26 -12.23 -6.56 7.52
N ASN A 27 -12.74 -7.71 7.93
CA ASN A 27 -12.16 -8.56 8.98
C ASN A 27 -12.15 -10.05 8.56
N SER A 28 -12.18 -10.31 7.25
CA SER A 28 -12.12 -11.64 6.64
C SER A 28 -11.56 -11.52 5.23
N LYS A 29 -11.38 -12.66 4.56
CA LYS A 29 -10.92 -12.70 3.18
C LYS A 29 -11.90 -12.06 2.21
N PHE A 30 -11.40 -11.14 1.40
CA PHE A 30 -12.09 -10.60 0.24
C PHE A 30 -11.77 -11.43 -1.00
N ILE A 31 -12.81 -11.95 -1.64
CA ILE A 31 -12.74 -12.68 -2.91
C ILE A 31 -13.18 -11.74 -4.04
N PRO A 32 -12.29 -11.34 -4.95
CA PRO A 32 -12.64 -10.52 -6.11
C PRO A 32 -13.68 -11.22 -7.01
N SER A 33 -14.54 -10.45 -7.67
CA SER A 33 -15.47 -10.98 -8.68
C SER A 33 -14.78 -11.10 -10.04
N ASP A 34 -15.08 -12.15 -10.81
CA ASP A 34 -14.69 -12.29 -12.23
C ASP A 34 -15.74 -11.73 -13.19
N GLU A 35 -16.85 -11.17 -12.68
CA GLU A 35 -17.90 -10.57 -13.50
C GLU A 35 -17.48 -9.23 -14.14
N THR A 36 -16.40 -8.62 -13.65
CA THR A 36 -15.81 -7.39 -14.19
C THR A 36 -14.43 -7.67 -14.75
N GLU A 37 -14.04 -6.99 -15.83
CA GLU A 37 -12.71 -7.13 -16.43
C GLU A 37 -11.58 -6.92 -15.41
N ARG A 38 -11.65 -5.82 -14.63
CA ARG A 38 -10.67 -5.55 -13.57
C ARG A 38 -10.62 -6.62 -12.48
N GLY A 39 -11.75 -7.24 -12.17
CA GLY A 39 -11.81 -8.29 -11.16
C GLY A 39 -11.31 -9.63 -11.66
N ALA A 40 -11.55 -9.96 -12.94
CA ALA A 40 -10.94 -11.10 -13.61
C ALA A 40 -9.40 -10.96 -13.65
N VAL A 41 -8.88 -9.79 -14.03
CA VAL A 41 -7.43 -9.49 -14.00
C VAL A 41 -6.86 -9.61 -12.58
N CYS A 42 -7.55 -9.08 -11.57
CA CYS A 42 -7.14 -9.23 -10.18
C CYS A 42 -7.07 -10.70 -9.73
N LYS A 43 -8.07 -11.52 -10.09
CA LYS A 43 -8.08 -12.97 -9.82
C LYS A 43 -6.92 -13.69 -10.51
N GLU A 44 -6.69 -13.42 -11.79
CA GLU A 44 -5.55 -14.00 -12.52
C GLU A 44 -4.23 -13.64 -11.85
N LYS A 45 -4.05 -12.37 -11.47
CA LYS A 45 -2.83 -11.92 -10.80
C LYS A 45 -2.66 -12.56 -9.42
N LEU A 46 -3.74 -12.72 -8.64
CA LEU A 46 -3.69 -13.45 -7.35
C LEU A 46 -3.29 -14.92 -7.53
N ALA A 47 -3.74 -15.56 -8.61
CA ALA A 47 -3.44 -16.96 -8.88
C ALA A 47 -1.95 -17.21 -9.14
N GLU A 48 -1.20 -16.23 -9.67
CA GLU A 48 0.26 -16.28 -9.80
C GLU A 48 0.97 -16.48 -8.45
N TYR A 49 0.38 -15.96 -7.37
CA TYR A 49 0.85 -16.13 -5.99
C TYR A 49 0.19 -17.31 -5.27
N GLY A 50 -0.61 -18.12 -5.98
CA GLY A 50 -1.39 -19.21 -5.40
C GLY A 50 -2.49 -18.73 -4.43
N LYS A 51 -3.02 -17.52 -4.66
CA LYS A 51 -4.10 -16.92 -3.86
C LYS A 51 -5.38 -16.80 -4.68
N ASP A 52 -6.51 -16.78 -4.00
CA ASP A 52 -7.85 -16.57 -4.56
C ASP A 52 -8.55 -15.31 -3.99
N GLY A 53 -7.91 -14.64 -3.05
CA GLY A 53 -8.39 -13.46 -2.37
C GLY A 53 -7.32 -12.86 -1.45
N ILE A 54 -7.68 -11.77 -0.79
CA ILE A 54 -6.82 -11.05 0.15
C ILE A 54 -7.48 -11.02 1.53
N GLU A 55 -6.74 -11.40 2.56
CA GLU A 55 -7.20 -11.31 3.94
C GLU A 55 -7.27 -9.84 4.37
N TYR A 56 -8.38 -9.46 5.01
CA TYR A 56 -8.48 -8.17 5.67
C TYR A 56 -8.49 -8.34 7.19
N LYS A 57 -7.79 -7.45 7.89
CA LYS A 57 -7.81 -7.37 9.34
C LYS A 57 -7.92 -5.91 9.76
N ASN A 58 -8.89 -5.59 10.61
CA ASN A 58 -9.15 -4.22 11.07
C ASN A 58 -9.31 -3.21 9.92
N LEU A 59 -10.01 -3.64 8.86
CA LEU A 59 -10.31 -2.86 7.64
C LEU A 59 -9.11 -2.58 6.74
N GLU A 60 -7.98 -3.24 6.98
CA GLU A 60 -6.76 -3.14 6.19
C GLU A 60 -6.49 -4.48 5.49
N PRO A 61 -6.20 -4.48 4.17
CA PRO A 61 -5.77 -5.67 3.44
C PRO A 61 -4.36 -6.07 3.84
N ASP A 62 -4.13 -7.37 4.02
CA ASP A 62 -2.80 -7.92 4.21
C ASP A 62 -2.24 -8.41 2.87
N PHE A 63 -1.37 -7.60 2.27
CA PHE A 63 -0.70 -7.94 1.02
C PHE A 63 0.61 -8.69 1.22
N SER A 64 0.98 -9.08 2.45
CA SER A 64 2.29 -9.71 2.71
C SER A 64 2.57 -10.95 1.86
N GLU A 65 1.53 -11.73 1.54
CA GLU A 65 1.68 -12.96 0.76
C GLU A 65 1.68 -12.75 -0.76
N VAL A 66 1.42 -11.52 -1.24
CA VAL A 66 1.43 -11.14 -2.66
C VAL A 66 2.40 -9.99 -2.92
N SER A 67 3.26 -9.68 -1.94
CA SER A 67 4.22 -8.58 -2.05
C SER A 67 5.53 -9.04 -2.66
N GLU A 68 6.04 -8.25 -3.60
CA GLU A 68 7.38 -8.39 -4.20
C GLU A 68 8.49 -7.95 -3.23
N GLY A 69 8.12 -7.25 -2.16
CA GLY A 69 9.04 -6.78 -1.14
C GLY A 69 8.35 -5.96 -0.05
N THR A 70 8.46 -6.43 1.19
CA THR A 70 8.09 -5.66 2.37
C THR A 70 9.31 -4.99 3.00
N VAL A 71 9.26 -3.68 3.23
CA VAL A 71 10.32 -2.90 3.89
C VAL A 71 9.74 -1.96 4.96
N LYS A 72 10.61 -1.40 5.79
CA LYS A 72 10.24 -0.34 6.75
C LYS A 72 10.95 0.94 6.37
N ILE A 73 10.20 2.04 6.32
CA ILE A 73 10.73 3.39 6.11
C ILE A 73 10.80 4.14 7.43
N ASP A 74 11.72 5.08 7.52
CA ASP A 74 12.03 5.78 8.77
C ASP A 74 10.98 6.85 9.09
N ASN A 75 10.48 7.55 8.07
CA ASN A 75 9.53 8.65 8.24
C ASN A 75 8.40 8.59 7.20
N MET A 76 7.34 7.85 7.49
CA MET A 76 6.13 7.91 6.67
C MET A 76 5.38 9.22 6.91
N THR A 77 5.08 9.92 5.83
CA THR A 77 4.33 11.19 5.83
C THR A 77 3.06 11.08 5.01
N GLU A 78 2.34 12.19 4.85
CA GLU A 78 1.20 12.25 3.93
C GLU A 78 1.61 12.33 2.45
N HIS A 79 2.90 12.49 2.16
CA HIS A 79 3.45 12.65 0.83
C HIS A 79 3.98 11.32 0.28
N ARG A 80 3.36 10.85 -0.79
CA ARG A 80 3.80 9.64 -1.51
C ARG A 80 5.07 9.93 -2.29
N ASP A 81 5.04 11.03 -3.02
CA ASP A 81 6.13 11.56 -3.84
C ASP A 81 7.01 12.52 -3.02
N ASP A 82 8.21 12.79 -3.53
CA ASP A 82 9.12 13.77 -2.95
C ASP A 82 8.47 15.16 -2.90
N TYR A 83 8.79 15.92 -1.85
CA TYR A 83 8.16 17.20 -1.57
C TYR A 83 9.16 18.18 -0.96
N TYR A 84 8.84 19.47 -1.02
CA TYR A 84 9.61 20.50 -0.32
C TYR A 84 8.94 20.79 1.03
N ASP A 85 9.72 20.80 2.10
CA ASP A 85 9.23 21.19 3.42
C ASP A 85 9.08 22.72 3.59
N GLU A 86 8.67 23.15 4.78
CA GLU A 86 8.47 24.57 5.11
C GLU A 86 9.75 25.43 5.00
N ASN A 87 10.93 24.79 5.06
CA ASN A 87 12.22 25.45 4.90
C ASN A 87 12.69 25.45 3.44
N GLY A 88 11.92 24.84 2.52
CA GLY A 88 12.26 24.70 1.11
C GLY A 88 13.31 23.61 0.85
N GLU A 89 13.52 22.67 1.78
CA GLU A 89 14.41 21.53 1.58
C GLU A 89 13.66 20.37 0.94
N LEU A 90 14.28 19.71 -0.04
CA LEU A 90 13.70 18.54 -0.70
C LEU A 90 13.75 17.34 0.25
N GLN A 91 12.59 16.79 0.56
CA GLN A 91 12.40 15.62 1.40
C GLN A 91 11.95 14.43 0.55
N PRO A 92 12.48 13.22 0.80
CA PRO A 92 12.05 12.03 0.09
C PRO A 92 10.64 11.63 0.53
N GLY A 93 9.76 11.39 -0.44
CA GLY A 93 8.43 10.86 -0.21
C GLY A 93 8.46 9.42 0.28
N ASN A 94 7.30 8.90 0.68
CA ASN A 94 7.18 7.52 1.13
C ASN A 94 7.69 6.51 0.08
N PHE A 95 7.47 6.77 -1.21
CA PHE A 95 7.84 5.85 -2.29
C PHE A 95 9.35 5.83 -2.50
N SER A 96 10.00 6.99 -2.54
CA SER A 96 11.46 7.09 -2.68
C SER A 96 12.20 6.45 -1.49
N GLN A 97 11.69 6.65 -0.27
CA GLN A 97 12.22 5.96 0.91
C GLN A 97 12.08 4.43 0.79
N ALA A 98 10.95 3.95 0.27
CA ALA A 98 10.70 2.51 0.11
C ALA A 98 11.54 1.89 -1.01
N ASP A 99 11.70 2.59 -2.13
CA ASP A 99 12.55 2.19 -3.26
C ASP A 99 14.01 2.02 -2.76
N ALA A 100 14.55 2.97 -1.99
CA ALA A 100 15.88 2.86 -1.40
C ALA A 100 16.03 1.68 -0.42
N LYS A 101 15.06 1.47 0.48
CA LYS A 101 15.11 0.34 1.43
C LYS A 101 14.96 -1.02 0.74
N LEU A 102 14.21 -1.08 -0.35
CA LEU A 102 14.04 -2.32 -1.09
C LEU A 102 15.29 -2.65 -1.91
N ALA A 103 15.98 -1.65 -2.45
CA ALA A 103 17.26 -1.83 -3.11
C ALA A 103 18.30 -2.45 -2.16
N GLU A 104 18.43 -1.92 -0.93
CA GLU A 104 19.28 -2.51 0.12
C GLU A 104 18.93 -3.98 0.36
N LYS A 105 17.63 -4.28 0.57
CA LYS A 105 17.14 -5.63 0.82
C LYS A 105 17.38 -6.59 -0.36
N TRP A 106 17.14 -6.15 -1.59
CA TRP A 106 17.36 -6.97 -2.78
C TRP A 106 18.84 -7.24 -3.03
N ASN A 107 19.72 -6.29 -2.69
CA ASN A 107 21.17 -6.50 -2.72
C ASN A 107 21.61 -7.57 -1.72
N GLU A 108 21.08 -7.55 -0.49
CA GLU A 108 21.35 -8.60 0.50
C GLU A 108 20.85 -9.98 0.02
N GLN A 109 19.70 -10.01 -0.65
CA GLN A 109 19.09 -11.24 -1.19
C GLN A 109 19.74 -11.73 -2.49
N GLN A 110 20.66 -10.95 -3.08
CA GLN A 110 21.20 -11.19 -4.41
C GLN A 110 20.10 -11.37 -5.47
N LYS A 111 19.03 -10.56 -5.38
CA LYS A 111 17.89 -10.69 -6.28
C LYS A 111 18.36 -10.57 -7.73
N ASP A 112 17.90 -11.52 -8.55
CA ASP A 112 18.27 -11.65 -9.96
C ASP A 112 19.79 -11.82 -10.18
N GLY A 113 20.50 -12.31 -9.16
CA GLY A 113 21.95 -12.50 -9.16
C GLY A 113 22.76 -11.20 -9.03
N ARG A 114 22.12 -10.10 -8.62
CA ARG A 114 22.71 -8.75 -8.52
C ARG A 114 22.85 -8.30 -7.07
N THR A 115 23.85 -7.46 -6.81
CA THR A 115 24.09 -6.81 -5.50
C THR A 115 24.32 -5.31 -5.62
N ASP A 116 23.89 -4.73 -6.74
CA ASP A 116 24.08 -3.32 -7.11
C ASP A 116 22.78 -2.61 -7.48
N TRP A 117 21.63 -3.12 -6.99
CA TRP A 117 20.34 -2.44 -7.07
C TRP A 117 20.45 -1.04 -6.46
N THR A 118 19.95 -0.06 -7.20
CA THR A 118 19.72 1.31 -6.73
C THR A 118 18.23 1.54 -6.47
N ASP A 119 17.90 2.64 -5.79
CA ASP A 119 16.52 3.13 -5.68
C ASP A 119 15.89 3.41 -7.06
N GLU A 120 16.66 3.95 -8.01
CA GLU A 120 16.23 4.13 -9.40
C GLU A 120 15.92 2.79 -10.09
N ASP A 121 16.77 1.76 -9.91
CA ASP A 121 16.50 0.42 -10.46
C ASP A 121 15.18 -0.16 -9.91
N VAL A 122 14.89 0.04 -8.62
CA VAL A 122 13.63 -0.41 -8.00
C VAL A 122 12.44 0.38 -8.56
N TYR A 123 12.58 1.70 -8.69
CA TYR A 123 11.58 2.57 -9.30
C TYR A 123 11.26 2.10 -10.73
N GLU A 124 12.27 1.86 -11.56
CA GLU A 124 12.08 1.38 -12.93
C GLU A 124 11.44 -0.01 -12.93
N TRP A 125 11.93 -0.93 -12.09
CA TRP A 125 11.41 -2.28 -11.98
C TRP A 125 9.91 -2.30 -11.66
N ARG A 126 9.45 -1.48 -10.71
CA ARG A 126 8.02 -1.43 -10.35
C ARG A 126 7.14 -0.75 -11.39
N HIS A 127 7.69 0.10 -12.26
CA HIS A 127 6.96 0.71 -13.37
C HIS A 127 7.03 -0.10 -14.67
N ASP A 128 7.92 -1.08 -14.75
CA ASP A 128 8.01 -1.97 -15.90
C ASP A 128 6.64 -2.66 -16.15
N PRO A 129 6.11 -2.65 -17.38
CA PRO A 129 4.80 -3.26 -17.69
C PRO A 129 4.67 -4.75 -17.34
N ALA A 130 5.78 -5.50 -17.22
CA ALA A 130 5.78 -6.89 -16.81
C ALA A 130 5.53 -7.07 -15.30
N HIS A 131 5.89 -6.08 -14.47
CA HIS A 131 5.73 -6.14 -13.01
C HIS A 131 4.58 -5.26 -12.52
N GLN A 132 4.54 -4.01 -13.00
CA GLN A 132 3.54 -2.98 -12.71
C GLN A 132 3.04 -3.00 -11.26
N CYS A 133 3.93 -2.63 -10.34
CA CYS A 133 3.71 -2.64 -8.91
C CYS A 133 3.57 -1.23 -8.34
N SER A 134 2.88 -1.12 -7.20
CA SER A 134 2.73 0.11 -6.45
C SER A 134 2.96 -0.16 -4.97
N TRP A 135 3.47 0.86 -4.28
CA TRP A 135 3.70 0.81 -2.85
C TRP A 135 2.40 0.98 -2.07
N HIS A 136 2.11 0.00 -1.22
CA HIS A 136 1.09 0.07 -0.18
C HIS A 136 1.73 0.54 1.14
N GLU A 137 1.30 1.70 1.65
CA GLU A 137 1.65 2.14 2.99
C GLU A 137 0.72 1.48 4.03
N ARG A 138 1.27 0.67 4.93
CA ARG A 138 0.47 0.08 6.01
C ARG A 138 0.05 1.12 7.05
N CYS A 139 -1.04 0.85 7.74
CA CYS A 139 -1.62 1.67 8.80
C CYS A 139 -0.75 1.77 10.06
N ASP A 140 0.31 0.96 10.19
CA ASP A 140 1.32 1.10 11.24
C ASP A 140 2.27 2.31 11.03
N THR A 141 2.07 3.03 9.92
CA THR A 141 2.80 4.22 9.48
C THR A 141 4.31 4.00 9.33
N LYS A 142 4.74 2.77 9.05
CA LYS A 142 6.17 2.40 8.96
C LYS A 142 6.45 1.37 7.89
N THR A 143 5.53 0.43 7.68
CA THR A 143 5.74 -0.70 6.78
C THR A 143 5.19 -0.38 5.40
N MET A 144 5.97 -0.75 4.38
CA MET A 144 5.66 -0.59 2.96
C MET A 144 5.65 -1.98 2.31
N ASP A 145 4.60 -2.32 1.56
CA ASP A 145 4.57 -3.51 0.71
C ASP A 145 4.59 -3.10 -0.76
N LEU A 146 5.50 -3.65 -1.56
CA LEU A 146 5.45 -3.50 -3.01
C LEU A 146 4.45 -4.53 -3.55
N VAL A 147 3.34 -4.08 -4.11
CA VAL A 147 2.20 -4.94 -4.47
C VAL A 147 1.84 -4.75 -5.95
N PRO A 148 1.53 -5.83 -6.71
CA PRO A 148 0.99 -5.70 -8.06
C PRO A 148 -0.21 -4.76 -8.11
N TYR A 149 -0.20 -3.84 -9.08
CA TYR A 149 -1.20 -2.78 -9.17
C TYR A 149 -2.62 -3.32 -9.33
N ASP A 150 -2.79 -4.42 -10.06
CA ASP A 150 -4.09 -5.05 -10.30
C ASP A 150 -4.72 -5.60 -9.01
N ILE A 151 -3.89 -6.08 -8.08
CA ILE A 151 -4.34 -6.51 -6.75
C ILE A 151 -4.60 -5.27 -5.87
N HIS A 152 -3.59 -4.39 -5.77
CA HIS A 152 -3.63 -3.24 -4.87
C HIS A 152 -4.80 -2.28 -5.17
N SER A 153 -5.01 -1.96 -6.46
CA SER A 153 -6.05 -1.02 -6.88
C SER A 153 -7.48 -1.58 -6.76
N TYR A 154 -7.61 -2.91 -6.70
CA TYR A 154 -8.90 -3.61 -6.61
C TYR A 154 -9.30 -3.85 -5.15
N CYS A 155 -8.33 -4.16 -4.30
CA CYS A 155 -8.50 -4.31 -2.86
C CYS A 155 -8.50 -2.95 -2.16
N LYS A 156 -9.57 -2.17 -2.34
CA LYS A 156 -9.68 -0.80 -1.81
C LYS A 156 -9.56 -0.72 -0.28
N HIS A 157 -8.96 0.36 0.21
CA HIS A 157 -8.71 0.59 1.64
C HIS A 157 -8.27 2.03 1.89
N LEU A 158 -8.12 2.40 3.16
CA LEU A 158 -7.30 3.55 3.58
C LEU A 158 -6.00 3.00 4.19
N GLY A 159 -4.86 3.47 3.70
CA GLY A 159 -3.54 3.08 4.19
C GLY A 159 -2.88 4.13 5.09
N GLY A 160 -1.59 3.96 5.36
CA GLY A 160 -0.76 4.76 6.26
C GLY A 160 -0.75 6.26 5.96
N VAL A 161 -0.80 6.67 4.68
CA VAL A 161 -0.94 8.10 4.29
C VAL A 161 -2.17 8.75 4.93
N SER A 162 -3.28 8.01 5.03
CA SER A 162 -4.51 8.55 5.65
C SER A 162 -4.37 8.68 7.17
N GLU A 163 -3.57 7.83 7.80
CA GLU A 163 -3.23 7.92 9.23
C GLU A 163 -2.31 9.10 9.51
N CYS A 164 -1.30 9.33 8.66
CA CYS A 164 -0.43 10.51 8.73
C CYS A 164 -1.25 11.79 8.58
N LYS A 165 -2.13 11.88 7.56
CA LYS A 165 -3.05 13.02 7.38
C LYS A 165 -3.92 13.26 8.62
N ALA A 166 -4.49 12.20 9.19
CA ALA A 166 -5.33 12.32 10.38
C ALA A 166 -4.53 12.81 11.60
N ARG A 167 -3.30 12.32 11.80
CA ARG A 167 -2.39 12.78 12.85
C ARG A 167 -2.02 14.24 12.66
N ASP A 168 -1.62 14.61 11.45
CA ASP A 168 -1.04 15.93 11.17
C ASP A 168 -2.13 17.01 11.14
N SER A 169 -3.36 16.68 10.70
CA SER A 169 -4.52 17.57 10.81
C SER A 169 -4.97 17.86 12.25
N VAL A 170 -4.63 17.02 13.23
CA VAL A 170 -4.93 17.26 14.66
C VAL A 170 -3.94 18.26 15.26
N ASN A 171 -2.71 18.32 14.75
CA ASN A 171 -1.69 19.25 15.23
C ASN A 171 -1.95 20.69 14.75
N ASP A 172 -2.74 20.88 13.69
CA ASP A 172 -3.11 22.20 13.15
C ASP A 172 -4.28 22.87 13.91
N GLY A 173 -4.94 22.15 14.83
CA GLY A 173 -6.13 22.61 15.56
C GLY A 173 -5.88 23.28 16.92
N GLY A 174 -4.62 23.60 17.25
CA GLY A 174 -4.20 24.10 18.57
C GLY A 174 -4.02 25.62 18.70
N GLY A 175 -4.68 26.44 17.86
CA GLY A 175 -4.56 27.90 17.87
C GLY A 175 -5.76 28.62 18.52
N PHE A 176 -5.63 28.95 19.81
CA PHE A 176 -6.26 30.06 20.57
C PHE A 176 -7.68 30.51 20.19
N ASP A 177 -8.66 30.16 21.04
CA ASP A 177 -9.79 31.05 21.34
C ASP A 177 -9.37 31.93 22.54
N GLU A 178 -9.16 33.23 22.31
CA GLU A 178 -9.44 34.29 23.30
C GLU A 178 -10.79 34.93 23.00
#